data_AF-A0A957NUE2-F1
#
_entry.id   AF-A0A957NUE2-F1
#
_cell.length_a   1.000
_cell.length_b   1.000
_cell.length_c   1.000
_cell.angle_alpha   90.00
_cell.angle_beta   90.00
_cell.angle_gamma   90.00
#
_symmetry.space_group_name_H-M   'P 1'
#
loop_
_entity.id
_entity.type
_entity.pdbx_description
1 polymer ?
#
loop_
_entity_poly.entity_id
_entity_poly.type
_entity_poly.pdbx_seq_one_letter_code
_entity_poly.pdbx_strand_id
1 'polypeptide(L)'
;MQVVFAGAVGSALFHPLMLAFVAWTLLSGIGPDDGALPATLATIDVANIVLAYAAFHMLATRTAPPGGSLGRLAALASLPAYWVLHSVAAWRAVWQLYRDPFRWEKTEHKPVRR
;
A
#
# COMPACT_ATOMS: atom_id res chain seq x y z
N MET A 1 -0.48 -5.25 19.17
CA MET A 1 0.15 -5.90 18.01
C MET A 1 -0.88 -6.39 16.99
N GLN A 2 -1.90 -7.16 17.38
CA GLN A 2 -2.90 -7.72 16.44
C GLN A 2 -3.63 -6.66 15.60
N VAL A 3 -4.06 -5.54 16.21
CA VAL A 3 -4.77 -4.46 15.49
C VAL A 3 -3.88 -3.78 14.45
N VAL A 4 -2.60 -3.55 14.75
CA VAL A 4 -1.66 -2.89 13.82
C VAL A 4 -1.33 -3.82 12.64
N PHE A 5 -1.12 -5.12 12.90
CA PHE A 5 -0.90 -6.11 11.85
C PHE A 5 -2.13 -6.28 10.95
N ALA A 6 -3.31 -6.46 11.55
CA ALA A 6 -4.56 -6.59 10.81
C ALA A 6 -4.86 -5.32 10.01
N GLY A 7 -4.60 -4.14 10.57
CA GLY A 7 -4.72 -2.87 9.88
C GLY A 7 -3.77 -2.74 8.69
N ALA A 8 -2.51 -3.14 8.84
CA ALA A 8 -1.54 -3.10 7.74
C ALA A 8 -1.92 -4.05 6.59
N VAL A 9 -2.32 -5.28 6.91
CA VAL A 9 -2.78 -6.27 5.91
C VAL A 9 -4.08 -5.80 5.24
N GLY A 10 -5.04 -5.33 6.03
CA GLY A 10 -6.30 -4.78 5.53
C GLY A 10 -6.06 -3.62 4.57
N SER A 11 -5.26 -2.63 4.97
CA SER A 11 -4.92 -1.48 4.12
C SER A 11 -4.27 -1.88 2.80
N ALA A 12 -3.35 -2.87 2.80
CA ALA A 12 -2.72 -3.36 1.58
C ALA A 12 -3.72 -4.04 0.61
N LEU A 13 -4.77 -4.69 1.14
CA LEU A 13 -5.83 -5.30 0.33
C LEU A 13 -6.83 -4.27 -0.21
N PHE A 14 -7.18 -3.26 0.59
CA PHE A 14 -8.14 -2.21 0.21
C PHE A 14 -7.54 -1.15 -0.71
N HIS A 15 -6.23 -0.93 -0.68
CA HIS A 15 -5.57 0.08 -1.51
C HIS A 15 -5.85 0.00 -3.01
N PRO A 16 -5.77 -1.17 -3.69
CA PRO A 16 -6.10 -1.26 -5.11
C PRO A 16 -7.58 -0.96 -5.39
N LEU A 17 -8.50 -1.31 -4.48
CA LEU A 17 -9.93 -0.98 -4.61
C LEU A 17 -10.14 0.52 -4.49
N MET A 18 -9.47 1.18 -3.55
CA MET A 18 -9.51 2.63 -3.36
C MET A 18 -8.93 3.37 -4.58
N LEU A 19 -7.80 2.91 -5.13
CA LEU A 19 -7.26 3.46 -6.38
C LEU A 19 -8.21 3.27 -7.56
N ALA A 20 -8.85 2.10 -7.68
CA ALA A 20 -9.82 1.84 -8.73
C ALA A 20 -11.07 2.74 -8.59
N PHE A 21 -11.55 2.96 -7.36
CA PHE A 21 -12.68 3.85 -7.10
C PHE A 21 -12.35 5.31 -7.40
N VAL A 22 -11.17 5.79 -7.00
CA VAL A 22 -10.69 7.14 -7.36
C VAL A 22 -10.58 7.29 -8.87
N ALA A 23 -9.96 6.33 -9.57
CA ALA A 23 -9.85 6.35 -11.03
C ALA A 23 -11.23 6.32 -11.72
N TRP A 24 -12.15 5.49 -11.24
CA TRP A 24 -13.51 5.42 -11.74
C TRP A 24 -14.25 6.76 -11.57
N THR A 25 -14.14 7.39 -10.40
CA THR A 25 -14.76 8.69 -10.10
C THR A 25 -14.22 9.78 -11.02
N LEU A 26 -12.90 9.82 -11.23
CA LEU A 26 -12.27 10.77 -12.15
C LEU A 26 -12.70 10.55 -13.61
N LEU A 27 -12.82 9.31 -14.05
CA LEU A 27 -13.19 8.96 -15.43
C LEU A 27 -14.69 9.14 -15.72
N SER A 28 -15.53 8.93 -14.72
CA SER A 28 -16.98 9.09 -14.84
C SER A 28 -17.44 10.55 -14.75
N GLY A 29 -16.52 11.46 -14.38
CA GLY A 29 -16.84 12.87 -14.17
C GLY A 29 -17.76 13.09 -12.97
N ILE A 30 -17.86 12.09 -12.07
CA ILE A 30 -18.68 12.18 -10.86
C ILE A 30 -18.08 13.26 -9.97
N GLY A 31 -18.82 14.34 -9.81
CA GLY A 31 -18.46 15.52 -9.06
C GLY A 31 -19.09 15.55 -7.68
N PRO A 32 -18.76 16.58 -6.88
CA PRO A 32 -19.36 16.82 -5.56
C PRO A 32 -20.90 16.97 -5.60
N ASP A 33 -21.45 17.27 -6.78
CA ASP A 33 -22.86 17.57 -7.00
C ASP A 33 -23.73 16.30 -7.18
N ASP A 34 -23.11 15.13 -7.35
CA ASP A 34 -23.81 13.85 -7.57
C ASP A 34 -24.36 13.21 -6.29
N GLY A 35 -24.26 13.91 -5.17
CA GLY A 35 -24.86 13.55 -3.89
C GLY A 35 -23.86 13.47 -2.75
N ALA A 36 -24.39 13.61 -1.52
CA ALA A 36 -23.58 13.68 -0.31
C ALA A 36 -22.77 12.39 -0.03
N LEU A 37 -23.32 11.21 -0.34
CA LEU A 37 -22.66 9.94 -0.04
C LEU A 37 -21.43 9.68 -0.95
N PRO A 38 -21.52 9.75 -2.29
CA PRO A 38 -20.34 9.61 -3.15
C PRO A 38 -19.24 10.64 -2.84
N ALA A 39 -19.61 11.90 -2.62
CA ALA A 39 -18.67 12.97 -2.30
C ALA A 39 -17.96 12.74 -0.95
N THR A 40 -18.68 12.25 0.06
CA THR A 40 -18.11 11.92 1.37
C THR A 40 -17.13 10.74 1.26
N LEU A 41 -17.51 9.68 0.54
CA LEU A 41 -16.65 8.52 0.32
C LEU A 41 -15.37 8.91 -0.42
N ALA A 42 -15.46 9.68 -1.50
CA ALA A 42 -14.30 10.17 -2.25
C ALA A 42 -13.37 11.04 -1.38
N THR A 43 -13.94 11.88 -0.51
CA THR A 43 -13.16 12.70 0.42
C THR A 43 -12.40 11.84 1.44
N ILE A 44 -13.07 10.83 2.01
CA ILE A 44 -12.46 9.88 2.95
C ILE A 44 -11.35 9.09 2.25
N ASP A 45 -11.57 8.64 1.02
CA ASP A 45 -10.57 7.87 0.24
C ASP A 45 -9.33 8.71 -0.05
N VAL A 46 -9.50 9.94 -0.52
CA VAL A 46 -8.38 10.87 -0.75
C VAL A 46 -7.64 11.16 0.55
N ALA A 47 -8.36 11.44 1.63
CA ALA A 47 -7.74 11.68 2.94
C ALA A 47 -6.94 10.46 3.42
N ASN A 48 -7.49 9.25 3.29
CA ASN A 48 -6.81 8.00 3.64
C ASN A 48 -5.54 7.79 2.83
N ILE A 49 -5.58 8.01 1.50
CA ILE A 49 -4.40 7.92 0.64
C ILE A 49 -3.33 8.89 1.12
N VAL A 50 -3.69 10.17 1.30
CA VAL A 50 -2.74 11.22 1.67
C VAL A 50 -2.13 10.96 3.05
N LEU A 51 -2.94 10.63 4.05
CA LEU A 51 -2.48 10.31 5.41
C LEU A 51 -1.57 9.07 5.43
N ALA A 52 -1.90 8.02 4.66
CA ALA A 52 -1.09 6.82 4.57
C ALA A 52 0.29 7.11 3.96
N TYR A 53 0.33 7.85 2.84
CA TYR A 53 1.60 8.25 2.21
C TYR A 53 2.42 9.17 3.13
N ALA A 54 1.79 10.13 3.81
CA ALA A 54 2.47 11.04 4.72
C ALA A 54 3.08 10.30 5.91
N ALA A 55 2.33 9.40 6.57
CA ALA A 55 2.82 8.62 7.70
C ALA A 55 4.04 7.76 7.32
N PHE A 56 4.00 7.11 6.15
CA PHE A 56 5.13 6.32 5.65
C PHE A 56 6.32 7.18 5.25
N HIS A 57 6.08 8.34 4.63
CA HIS A 57 7.14 9.28 4.31
C HIS A 57 7.85 9.74 5.60
N MET A 58 7.10 10.06 6.66
CA MET A 58 7.66 10.42 7.96
C MET A 58 8.41 9.27 8.64
N LEU A 59 7.96 8.02 8.45
CA LEU A 59 8.67 6.85 8.97
C LEU A 59 9.97 6.61 8.20
N ALA A 60 9.92 6.64 6.88
CA ALA A 60 11.06 6.43 6.00
C ALA A 60 12.18 7.45 6.24
N THR A 61 11.84 8.71 6.49
CA THR A 61 12.83 9.75 6.82
C THR A 61 13.46 9.54 8.20
N ARG A 62 12.74 8.96 9.15
CA ARG A 62 13.25 8.66 10.50
C ARG A 62 14.08 7.37 10.58
N THR A 63 13.84 6.40 9.70
CA THR A 63 14.55 5.11 9.69
C THR A 63 15.66 5.04 8.63
N ALA A 64 15.81 6.06 7.79
CA ALA A 64 16.83 6.09 6.74
C ALA A 64 18.25 6.07 7.36
N PRO A 65 19.15 5.19 6.87
CA PRO A 65 20.55 5.20 7.29
C PRO A 65 21.20 6.56 6.98
N PRO A 66 22.21 6.97 7.76
CA PRO A 66 23.01 8.16 7.47
C PRO A 66 23.88 7.91 6.23
N GLY A 67 23.32 8.08 5.03
CA GLY A 67 24.04 7.96 3.76
C GLY A 67 23.31 8.66 2.62
N GLY A 68 23.98 9.62 1.97
CA GLY A 68 23.66 10.25 0.68
C GLY A 68 22.22 10.80 0.46
N SER A 69 22.07 12.11 0.21
CA SER A 69 20.78 12.73 -0.12
C SER A 69 20.09 12.13 -1.35
N LEU A 70 20.84 11.72 -2.38
CA LEU A 70 20.30 11.14 -3.62
C LEU A 70 19.69 9.75 -3.44
N GLY A 71 20.36 8.86 -2.69
CA GLY A 71 19.82 7.51 -2.40
C GLY A 71 18.53 7.57 -1.58
N ARG A 72 18.44 8.55 -0.66
CA ARG A 72 17.20 8.82 0.10
C ARG A 72 16.08 9.33 -0.79
N LEU A 73 16.33 10.30 -1.67
CA LEU A 73 15.32 10.83 -2.59
C LEU A 73 14.81 9.75 -3.56
N ALA A 74 15.70 8.89 -4.06
CA ALA A 74 15.30 7.76 -4.91
C ALA A 74 14.44 6.73 -4.14
N ALA A 75 14.82 6.38 -2.91
CA ALA A 75 14.02 5.49 -2.06
C ALA A 75 12.64 6.09 -1.76
N LEU A 76 12.60 7.39 -1.47
CA LEU A 76 11.37 8.15 -1.23
C LEU A 76 10.46 8.20 -2.45
N ALA A 77 11.02 8.48 -3.63
CA ALA A 77 10.29 8.48 -4.90
C ALA A 77 9.77 7.08 -5.28
N SER A 78 10.41 6.01 -4.80
CA SER A 78 9.97 4.64 -5.02
C SER A 78 8.84 4.17 -4.09
N LEU A 79 8.48 4.95 -3.06
CA LEU A 79 7.44 4.56 -2.09
C LEU A 79 6.07 4.27 -2.72
N PRO A 80 5.56 5.05 -3.71
CA PRO A 80 4.30 4.73 -4.37
C PRO A 80 4.35 3.41 -5.14
N ALA A 81 5.42 3.17 -5.89
CA ALA A 81 5.61 1.91 -6.61
C ALA A 81 5.73 0.72 -5.63
N TYR A 82 6.43 0.93 -4.51
CA TYR A 82 6.54 -0.07 -3.45
C TYR A 82 5.17 -0.45 -2.87
N TRP A 83 4.25 0.49 -2.72
CA TRP A 83 2.89 0.23 -2.21
C TRP A 83 2.03 -0.58 -3.17
N VAL A 84 2.11 -0.30 -4.46
CA VAL A 84 1.45 -1.10 -5.48
C VAL A 84 1.96 -2.54 -5.42
N LEU A 85 3.29 -2.73 -5.32
CA LEU A 85 3.89 -4.06 -5.18
C LEU A 85 3.46 -4.76 -3.88
N HIS A 86 3.32 -4.03 -2.78
CA HIS A 86 2.81 -4.56 -1.51
C HIS A 86 1.37 -5.05 -1.63
N SER A 87 0.53 -4.28 -2.33
CA SER A 87 -0.86 -4.64 -2.61
C SER A 87 -0.96 -5.88 -3.49
N VAL A 88 -0.10 -5.97 -4.52
CA VAL A 88 0.01 -7.15 -5.39
C VAL A 88 0.43 -8.38 -4.60
N ALA A 89 1.42 -8.26 -3.71
CA ALA A 89 1.86 -9.35 -2.86
C ALA A 89 0.74 -9.81 -1.90
N ALA A 90 -0.03 -8.88 -1.33
CA ALA A 90 -1.16 -9.19 -0.46
C ALA A 90 -2.27 -9.96 -1.20
N TRP A 91 -2.66 -9.49 -2.39
CA TRP A 91 -3.64 -10.20 -3.23
C TRP A 91 -3.15 -11.58 -3.66
N ARG A 92 -1.86 -11.71 -3.97
CA ARG A 92 -1.24 -13.01 -4.28
C ARG A 92 -1.29 -13.94 -3.07
N ALA A 93 -1.05 -13.44 -1.86
CA ALA A 93 -1.14 -14.22 -0.64
C ALA A 93 -2.57 -14.71 -0.36
N VAL A 94 -3.58 -13.86 -0.57
CA VAL A 94 -5.00 -14.28 -0.46
C VAL A 94 -5.33 -15.37 -1.48
N TRP A 95 -4.88 -15.22 -2.72
CA TRP A 95 -5.07 -16.23 -3.75
C TRP A 95 -4.38 -17.56 -3.40
N GLN A 96 -3.14 -17.51 -2.89
CA GLN A 96 -2.40 -18.68 -2.42
C GLN A 96 -3.11 -19.35 -1.25
N LEU A 97 -3.62 -18.58 -0.28
CA LEU A 97 -4.38 -19.12 0.84
C LEU A 97 -5.64 -19.88 0.39
N TYR A 98 -6.30 -19.41 -0.67
CA TYR A 98 -7.50 -20.07 -1.21
C TYR A 98 -7.17 -21.34 -2.01
N ARG A 99 -6.13 -21.32 -2.86
CA ARG A 99 -5.79 -22.42 -3.78
C ARG A 99 -4.83 -23.47 -3.21
N ASP A 100 -3.89 -23.03 -2.37
CA ASP A 100 -2.80 -23.85 -1.87
C ASP A 100 -2.39 -23.37 -0.46
N PRO A 101 -3.25 -23.60 0.56
CA PRO A 101 -3.12 -22.99 1.89
C PRO A 101 -1.84 -23.37 2.64
N PHE A 102 -1.19 -24.46 2.23
CA PHE A 102 0.05 -24.95 2.84
C PHE A 102 1.30 -24.58 2.03
N ARG A 103 1.15 -23.85 0.91
CA ARG A 103 2.27 -23.36 0.11
C ARG A 103 2.98 -22.25 0.87
N TRP A 104 4.25 -22.49 1.13
CA TRP A 104 5.12 -21.52 1.77
C TRP A 104 6.31 -21.21 0.85
N GLU A 105 6.35 -19.99 0.30
CA GLU A 105 7.42 -19.52 -0.58
C GLU A 105 8.62 -19.01 0.25
N LYS A 106 9.46 -19.92 0.78
CA LYS A 106 10.77 -19.50 1.35
C LYS A 106 11.63 -18.93 0.24
N THR A 107 12.25 -17.79 0.51
CA THR A 107 13.47 -17.42 -0.22
C THR A 107 14.54 -18.47 0.09
N GLU A 108 15.19 -19.00 -0.95
CA GLU A 108 16.31 -19.92 -0.77
C GLU A 108 17.48 -19.20 -0.11
N HIS A 109 17.80 -19.57 1.12
CA HIS A 109 18.95 -19.02 1.82
C HIS A 109 20.18 -19.81 1.42
N LYS A 110 21.19 -19.12 0.86
CA LYS A 110 22.49 -19.73 0.62
C LYS A 110 23.14 -20.04 1.98
N PRO A 111 23.56 -21.29 2.25
CA PRO A 111 24.24 -21.62 3.49
C PRO A 111 25.56 -20.85 3.57
N VAL A 112 25.78 -20.17 4.70
CA VAL A 112 27.08 -19.55 5.02
C VAL A 112 28.09 -20.67 5.23
N ARG A 113 29.12 -20.73 4.38
CA ARG A 113 30.25 -21.65 4.54
C ARG A 113 31.06 -21.20 5.76
N ARG A 114 31.11 -22.04 6.79
CA ARG A 114 32.02 -21.86 7.93
C ARG A 114 33.45 -22.19 7.54
#